data_AF-H3CE56-F1
#
_entry.id   AF-H3CE56-F1
#
_cell.length_a   1.000
_cell.length_b   1.000
_cell.length_c   1.000
_cell.angle_alpha   90.00
_cell.angle_beta   90.00
_cell.angle_gamma   90.00
#
_symmetry.space_group_name_H-M   'P 1'
#
loop_
_entity.id
_entity.type
_entity.pdbx_description
1 polymer ?
#
loop_
_entity_poly.entity_id
_entity_poly.type
_entity_poly.pdbx_seq_one_letter_code
_entity_poly.pdbx_strand_id
1 'polypeptide(L)'
;VKPPDRPLSVTEWRNLKEARGNSQRFEIQMMCAMFTSATQLDIAKSLLTFAAVEGGTLSYELLLRYLTLCVSGGHDAEASELYGIMRGSFPSLDTGASSLFIKSFSRTQRWKEALDLLNQLKTALTPSARNYGDVIAGAAEDGDAATAWALYQELIGRGLSPHQETWEALFRTRRPGDQEKLLQVLLYMRDNQIYPQRQLAATIKAWFESLPGQPWTGSWTRVTARGVCGCCESELESIQLTAAEYRQLKDRVMADVIQGRDVFTKTTPEELERFRTFVGSQPAFDVVVDGLNVANLSKDRSRQSETLLAVVSELQRRGLSVLVLGRKHMLRPSRSWPGRHMDLLQLKARCFFTENISEDDPFLLYAALHSGNHCRFVSRDLMRDHKARLADGATRQLFFKWQRGHQMVVDGAVPAAGGVRFQSVPGYDTVVQRSQDSWHIPYDHTQDRSTYEVPQRWLCLTRRHPEPC
;
A
#
# COMPACT_ATOMS: atom_id res chain seq x y z
N VAL A 1 -6.45 31.12 10.05
CA VAL A 1 -7.59 32.06 9.81
C VAL A 1 -8.86 31.30 10.14
N LYS A 2 -9.80 31.87 10.91
CA LYS A 2 -11.10 31.23 11.18
C LYS A 2 -12.10 31.71 10.11
N PRO A 3 -12.80 30.81 9.40
CA PRO A 3 -13.85 31.22 8.47
C PRO A 3 -15.05 31.80 9.22
N PRO A 4 -15.85 32.68 8.59
CA PRO A 4 -17.08 33.15 9.18
C PRO A 4 -18.11 32.01 9.26
N ASP A 5 -19.08 32.16 10.16
CA ASP A 5 -20.11 31.14 10.41
C ASP A 5 -21.34 31.32 9.48
N ARG A 6 -21.37 32.38 8.66
CA ARG A 6 -22.41 32.69 7.67
C ARG A 6 -21.82 33.35 6.42
N PRO A 7 -22.55 33.36 5.28
CA PRO A 7 -22.18 34.18 4.12
C PRO A 7 -22.10 35.66 4.50
N LEU A 8 -21.11 36.37 3.94
CA LEU A 8 -20.89 37.80 4.18
C LEU A 8 -21.14 38.59 2.89
N SER A 9 -21.63 39.83 3.05
CA SER A 9 -21.69 40.81 1.96
C SER A 9 -20.29 41.28 1.54
N VAL A 10 -20.18 41.90 0.36
CA VAL A 10 -18.91 42.47 -0.15
C VAL A 10 -18.28 43.44 0.84
N THR A 11 -19.08 44.28 1.49
CA THR A 11 -18.58 45.24 2.50
C THR A 11 -18.08 44.54 3.76
N GLU A 12 -18.77 43.51 4.23
CA GLU A 12 -18.34 42.72 5.39
C GLU A 12 -17.03 41.96 5.11
N TRP A 13 -16.88 41.39 3.90
CA TRP A 13 -15.62 40.76 3.48
C TRP A 13 -14.46 41.75 3.42
N ARG A 14 -14.70 42.97 2.89
CA ARG A 14 -13.69 44.05 2.86
C ARG A 14 -13.22 44.40 4.27
N ASN A 15 -14.16 44.65 5.18
CA ASN A 15 -13.85 44.97 6.58
C ASN A 15 -13.05 43.84 7.26
N LEU A 16 -13.40 42.57 6.96
CA LEU A 16 -12.69 41.41 7.50
C LEU A 16 -11.27 41.28 6.95
N LYS A 17 -11.05 41.60 5.67
CA LYS A 17 -9.74 41.63 5.02
C LYS A 17 -8.85 42.73 5.60
N GLU A 18 -9.41 43.92 5.79
CA GLU A 18 -8.75 45.07 6.43
C GLU A 18 -8.35 44.77 7.87
N ALA A 19 -9.27 44.22 8.67
CA ALA A 19 -9.01 43.83 10.06
C ALA A 19 -7.90 42.76 10.19
N ARG A 20 -7.59 42.03 9.11
CA ARG A 20 -6.52 41.02 9.06
C ARG A 20 -5.28 41.49 8.31
N GLY A 21 -5.11 42.80 8.15
CA GLY A 21 -3.89 43.40 7.61
C GLY A 21 -3.78 43.35 6.08
N ASN A 22 -4.90 43.25 5.35
CA ASN A 22 -4.95 43.34 3.89
C ASN A 22 -3.97 42.42 3.14
N SER A 23 -3.86 41.16 3.61
CA SER A 23 -3.06 40.14 2.94
C SER A 23 -3.48 39.94 1.48
N GLN A 24 -2.53 39.95 0.56
CA GLN A 24 -2.78 39.64 -0.86
C GLN A 24 -3.21 38.19 -1.10
N ARG A 25 -3.03 37.29 -0.11
CA ARG A 25 -3.48 35.89 -0.17
C ARG A 25 -4.70 35.64 0.71
N PHE A 26 -5.41 36.69 1.11
CA PHE A 26 -6.54 36.59 2.05
C PHE A 26 -7.60 35.60 1.57
N GLU A 27 -8.02 35.70 0.31
CA GLU A 27 -9.07 34.86 -0.29
C GLU A 27 -8.64 33.39 -0.32
N ILE A 28 -7.40 33.12 -0.74
CA ILE A 28 -6.84 31.76 -0.78
C ILE A 28 -6.74 31.17 0.63
N GLN A 29 -6.22 31.94 1.59
CA GLN A 29 -6.11 31.51 2.99
C GLN A 29 -7.49 31.23 3.60
N MET A 30 -8.48 32.05 3.26
CA MET A 30 -9.85 31.89 3.73
C MET A 30 -10.50 30.65 3.11
N MET A 31 -10.34 30.42 1.80
CA MET A 31 -10.84 29.21 1.12
C MET A 31 -10.21 27.94 1.69
N CYS A 32 -8.90 27.95 1.96
CA CYS A 32 -8.23 26.83 2.64
C CYS A 32 -8.78 26.62 4.06
N ALA A 33 -9.06 27.70 4.80
CA ALA A 33 -9.66 27.59 6.13
C ALA A 33 -11.07 26.99 6.08
N MET A 34 -11.89 27.42 5.12
CA MET A 34 -13.23 26.87 4.86
C MET A 34 -13.17 25.36 4.57
N PHE A 35 -12.20 24.92 3.75
CA PHE A 35 -11.96 23.50 3.49
C PHE A 35 -11.61 22.72 4.76
N THR A 36 -10.68 23.24 5.58
CA THR A 36 -10.29 22.56 6.82
C THR A 36 -11.41 22.51 7.86
N SER A 37 -12.32 23.49 7.85
CA SER A 37 -13.43 23.58 8.81
C SER A 37 -14.74 22.98 8.27
N ALA A 38 -14.74 22.40 7.07
CA ALA A 38 -15.93 21.84 6.40
C ALA A 38 -17.15 22.78 6.43
N THR A 39 -16.93 24.07 6.10
CA THR A 39 -17.97 25.09 6.15
C THR A 39 -19.00 24.94 5.03
N GLN A 40 -20.18 25.55 5.21
CA GLN A 40 -21.22 25.62 4.17
C GLN A 40 -20.70 26.29 2.88
N LEU A 41 -21.10 25.72 1.73
CA LEU A 41 -20.64 26.16 0.40
C LEU A 41 -20.97 27.64 0.11
N ASP A 42 -22.10 28.13 0.63
CA ASP A 42 -22.55 29.53 0.43
C ASP A 42 -21.57 30.56 1.00
N ILE A 43 -20.82 30.18 2.03
CA ILE A 43 -19.79 31.04 2.63
C ILE A 43 -18.66 31.24 1.62
N ALA A 44 -18.21 30.15 0.98
CA ALA A 44 -17.21 30.18 -0.07
C ALA A 44 -17.71 30.92 -1.33
N LYS A 45 -18.98 30.74 -1.71
CA LYS A 45 -19.59 31.53 -2.81
C LYS A 45 -19.57 33.02 -2.54
N SER A 46 -19.93 33.43 -1.31
CA SER A 46 -19.91 34.85 -0.94
C SER A 46 -18.49 35.45 -1.01
N LEU A 47 -17.46 34.67 -0.69
CA LEU A 47 -16.06 35.08 -0.83
C LEU A 47 -15.68 35.24 -2.31
N LEU A 48 -16.13 34.36 -3.19
CA LEU A 48 -15.91 34.50 -4.63
C LEU A 48 -16.59 35.76 -5.19
N THR A 49 -17.82 36.05 -4.77
CA THR A 49 -18.51 37.29 -5.16
C THR A 49 -17.72 38.52 -4.74
N PHE A 50 -17.22 38.54 -3.50
CA PHE A 50 -16.34 39.61 -3.02
C PHE A 50 -15.07 39.73 -3.88
N ALA A 51 -14.38 38.62 -4.12
CA ALA A 51 -13.14 38.60 -4.90
C ALA A 51 -13.35 39.09 -6.35
N ALA A 52 -14.47 38.71 -6.98
CA ALA A 52 -14.84 39.16 -8.32
C ALA A 52 -15.16 40.66 -8.37
N VAL A 53 -15.85 41.20 -7.35
CA VAL A 53 -16.17 42.64 -7.27
C VAL A 53 -14.93 43.48 -6.99
N GLU A 54 -14.02 43.01 -6.14
CA GLU A 54 -12.81 43.76 -5.77
C GLU A 54 -11.72 43.67 -6.83
N GLY A 55 -11.49 42.47 -7.39
CA GLY A 55 -10.42 42.22 -8.34
C GLY A 55 -10.83 42.22 -9.82
N GLY A 56 -12.13 42.32 -10.11
CA GLY A 56 -12.70 42.26 -11.46
C GLY A 56 -12.68 40.88 -12.12
N THR A 57 -11.74 40.01 -11.75
CA THR A 57 -11.62 38.64 -12.24
C THR A 57 -11.20 37.70 -11.11
N LEU A 58 -11.55 36.41 -11.24
CA LEU A 58 -11.15 35.38 -10.29
C LEU A 58 -9.84 34.73 -10.75
N SER A 59 -8.87 34.60 -9.84
CA SER A 59 -7.61 33.94 -10.15
C SER A 59 -7.79 32.42 -10.29
N TYR A 60 -6.95 31.80 -11.13
CA TYR A 60 -6.95 30.35 -11.31
C TYR A 60 -6.75 29.60 -9.99
N GLU A 61 -5.82 30.08 -9.14
CA GLU A 61 -5.55 29.45 -7.85
C GLU A 61 -6.79 29.47 -6.93
N LEU A 62 -7.52 30.59 -6.87
CA LEU A 62 -8.72 30.70 -6.04
C LEU A 62 -9.82 29.76 -6.52
N LEU A 63 -10.06 29.70 -7.84
CA LEU A 63 -11.02 28.77 -8.45
C LEU A 63 -10.65 27.32 -8.22
N LEU A 64 -9.36 26.96 -8.28
CA LEU A 64 -8.88 25.61 -7.98
C LEU A 64 -9.13 25.21 -6.51
N ARG A 65 -8.91 26.13 -5.57
CA ARG A 65 -9.23 25.88 -4.14
C ARG A 65 -10.72 25.71 -3.93
N TYR A 66 -11.54 26.53 -4.58
CA TYR A 66 -12.99 26.39 -4.54
C TYR A 66 -13.47 25.07 -5.16
N LEU A 67 -12.91 24.67 -6.30
CA LEU A 67 -13.18 23.38 -6.92
C LEU A 67 -12.85 22.22 -5.99
N THR A 68 -11.71 22.28 -5.29
CA THR A 68 -11.33 21.26 -4.30
C THR A 68 -12.37 21.14 -3.18
N LEU A 69 -12.89 22.27 -2.70
CA LEU A 69 -13.97 22.32 -1.72
C LEU A 69 -15.25 21.69 -2.28
N CYS A 70 -15.66 22.06 -3.50
CA CYS A 70 -16.84 21.50 -4.17
C CYS A 70 -16.77 19.99 -4.34
N VAL A 71 -15.69 19.47 -4.92
CA VAL A 71 -15.53 18.03 -5.22
C VAL A 71 -15.40 17.20 -3.95
N SER A 72 -14.82 17.76 -2.88
CA SER A 72 -14.72 17.08 -1.59
C SER A 72 -16.05 17.08 -0.83
N GLY A 73 -16.86 18.12 -0.99
CA GLY A 73 -18.22 18.21 -0.44
C GLY A 73 -19.30 17.49 -1.27
N GLY A 74 -18.96 16.93 -2.43
CA GLY A 74 -19.93 16.28 -3.32
C GLY A 74 -20.84 17.26 -4.07
N HIS A 75 -20.41 18.51 -4.23
CA HIS A 75 -21.15 19.55 -4.96
C HIS A 75 -20.83 19.48 -6.46
N ASP A 76 -21.18 18.37 -7.11
CA ASP A 76 -20.77 18.10 -8.51
C ASP A 76 -21.47 19.02 -9.54
N ALA A 77 -22.64 19.56 -9.20
CA ALA A 77 -23.30 20.59 -10.01
C ALA A 77 -22.49 21.90 -10.03
N GLU A 78 -21.96 22.33 -8.87
CA GLU A 78 -21.11 23.51 -8.77
C GLU A 78 -19.79 23.30 -9.52
N ALA A 79 -19.17 22.13 -9.37
CA ALA A 79 -17.96 21.78 -10.11
C ALA A 79 -18.22 21.80 -11.63
N SER A 80 -19.42 21.42 -12.07
CA SER A 80 -19.83 21.50 -13.48
C SER A 80 -19.89 22.93 -14.01
N GLU A 81 -20.42 23.88 -13.23
CA GLU A 81 -20.42 25.30 -13.57
C GLU A 81 -19.00 25.88 -13.60
N LEU A 82 -18.18 25.54 -12.60
CA LEU A 82 -16.78 25.95 -12.52
C LEU A 82 -15.96 25.46 -13.71
N TYR A 83 -16.24 24.27 -14.23
CA TYR A 83 -15.57 23.79 -15.44
C TYR A 83 -15.79 24.73 -16.62
N GLY A 84 -17.01 25.19 -16.83
CA GLY A 84 -17.35 26.16 -17.87
C GLY A 84 -16.62 27.49 -17.66
N ILE A 85 -16.63 28.02 -16.44
CA ILE A 85 -15.93 29.26 -16.07
C ILE A 85 -14.41 29.13 -16.33
N MET A 86 -13.79 28.07 -15.85
CA MET A 86 -12.34 27.88 -15.97
C MET A 86 -11.92 27.63 -17.42
N ARG A 87 -12.68 26.87 -18.21
CA ARG A 87 -12.41 26.65 -19.64
C ARG A 87 -12.63 27.90 -20.49
N GLY A 88 -13.56 28.78 -20.11
CA GLY A 88 -13.78 30.06 -20.78
C GLY A 88 -12.77 31.14 -20.41
N SER A 89 -12.22 31.09 -19.19
CA SER A 89 -11.34 32.14 -18.65
C SER A 89 -9.85 31.83 -18.79
N PHE A 90 -9.46 30.55 -18.95
CA PHE A 90 -8.06 30.13 -18.98
C PHE A 90 -7.76 29.22 -20.19
N PRO A 91 -6.57 29.33 -20.81
CA PRO A 91 -6.22 28.54 -22.00
C PRO A 91 -6.16 27.03 -21.75
N SER A 92 -5.80 26.62 -20.53
CA SER A 92 -5.60 25.22 -20.18
C SER A 92 -5.89 24.96 -18.70
N LEU A 93 -6.28 23.73 -18.39
CA LEU A 93 -6.37 23.23 -17.02
C LEU A 93 -5.08 22.50 -16.67
N ASP A 94 -4.60 22.70 -15.45
CA ASP A 94 -3.51 21.91 -14.89
C ASP A 94 -3.98 20.49 -14.51
N THR A 95 -3.01 19.67 -14.10
CA THR A 95 -3.24 18.27 -13.75
C THR A 95 -4.11 18.11 -12.51
N GLY A 96 -4.02 19.06 -11.57
CA GLY A 96 -4.81 19.12 -10.35
C GLY A 96 -6.29 19.39 -10.64
N ALA A 97 -6.59 20.44 -11.40
CA ALA A 97 -7.95 20.76 -11.83
C ALA A 97 -8.55 19.62 -12.66
N SER A 98 -7.79 19.09 -13.63
CA SER A 98 -8.25 17.98 -14.48
C SER A 98 -8.61 16.75 -13.63
N SER A 99 -7.80 16.42 -12.62
CA SER A 99 -8.10 15.31 -11.70
C SER A 99 -9.37 15.54 -10.88
N LEU A 100 -9.62 16.77 -10.43
CA LEU A 100 -10.84 17.13 -9.69
C LEU A 100 -12.08 17.05 -10.57
N PHE A 101 -12.00 17.54 -11.81
CA PHE A 101 -13.10 17.43 -12.77
C PHE A 101 -13.37 15.99 -13.18
N ILE A 102 -12.34 15.16 -13.40
CA ILE A 102 -12.51 13.72 -13.65
C ILE A 102 -13.31 13.09 -12.51
N LYS A 103 -12.90 13.33 -11.26
CA LYS A 103 -13.58 12.79 -10.07
C LYS A 103 -15.02 13.27 -9.93
N SER A 104 -15.28 14.53 -10.24
CA SER A 104 -16.64 15.09 -10.14
C SER A 104 -17.54 14.58 -11.25
N PHE A 105 -17.08 14.65 -12.50
CA PHE A 105 -17.86 14.25 -13.67
C PHE A 105 -18.16 12.77 -13.68
N SER A 106 -17.26 11.93 -13.17
CA SER A 106 -17.49 10.48 -13.10
C SER A 106 -18.63 10.08 -12.15
N ARG A 107 -19.03 10.95 -11.22
CA ARG A 107 -20.18 10.73 -10.31
C ARG A 107 -21.51 11.15 -10.92
N THR A 108 -21.48 11.62 -12.17
CA THR A 108 -22.64 12.20 -12.86
C THR A 108 -22.81 11.58 -14.24
N GLN A 109 -23.89 11.95 -14.92
CA GLN A 109 -24.12 11.59 -16.32
C GLN A 109 -23.06 12.16 -17.30
N ARG A 110 -22.15 13.02 -16.82
CA ARG A 110 -21.03 13.59 -17.58
C ARG A 110 -19.77 12.71 -17.56
N TRP A 111 -19.85 11.45 -17.14
CA TRP A 111 -18.67 10.57 -17.02
C TRP A 111 -17.86 10.42 -18.32
N LYS A 112 -18.49 10.59 -19.49
CA LYS A 112 -17.79 10.62 -20.80
C LYS A 112 -16.83 11.80 -20.93
N GLU A 113 -17.19 12.97 -20.39
CA GLU A 113 -16.26 14.10 -20.32
C GLU A 113 -15.12 13.82 -19.34
N ALA A 114 -15.37 13.05 -18.27
CA ALA A 114 -14.30 12.55 -17.40
C ALA A 114 -13.33 11.63 -18.17
N LEU A 115 -13.86 10.76 -19.04
CA LEU A 115 -13.06 9.92 -19.92
C LEU A 115 -12.22 10.76 -20.91
N ASP A 116 -12.81 11.81 -21.49
CA ASP A 116 -12.08 12.71 -22.40
C ASP A 116 -10.94 13.43 -21.67
N LEU A 117 -11.19 13.94 -20.47
CA LEU A 117 -10.15 14.54 -19.63
C LEU A 117 -9.06 13.53 -19.24
N LEU A 118 -9.44 12.30 -18.91
CA LEU A 118 -8.47 11.22 -18.63
C LEU A 118 -7.60 10.95 -19.87
N ASN A 119 -8.18 10.88 -21.06
CA ASN A 119 -7.45 10.67 -22.31
C ASN A 119 -6.53 11.85 -22.66
N GLN A 120 -6.96 13.09 -22.40
CA GLN A 120 -6.10 14.26 -22.52
C GLN A 120 -4.90 14.20 -21.56
N LEU A 121 -5.11 13.76 -20.31
CA LEU A 121 -4.00 13.57 -19.38
C LEU A 121 -3.00 12.51 -19.88
N LYS A 122 -3.49 11.42 -20.49
CA LYS A 122 -2.65 10.36 -21.07
C LYS A 122 -1.70 10.87 -22.16
N THR A 123 -2.00 11.98 -22.85
CA THR A 123 -1.11 12.51 -23.90
C THR A 123 0.09 13.24 -23.33
N ALA A 124 0.05 13.69 -22.07
CA ALA A 124 1.11 14.47 -21.44
C ALA A 124 1.83 13.72 -20.30
N LEU A 125 1.14 12.80 -19.62
CA LEU A 125 1.66 12.07 -18.46
C LEU A 125 0.93 10.74 -18.24
N THR A 126 1.40 9.95 -17.28
CA THR A 126 0.68 8.76 -16.80
C THR A 126 -0.35 9.18 -15.73
N PRO A 127 -1.67 9.08 -15.98
CA PRO A 127 -2.66 9.42 -14.98
C PRO A 127 -2.57 8.53 -13.74
N SER A 128 -3.01 9.04 -12.60
CA SER A 128 -2.98 8.28 -11.35
C SER A 128 -4.00 7.13 -11.37
N ALA A 129 -3.77 6.10 -10.54
CA ALA A 129 -4.74 5.02 -10.34
C ALA A 129 -6.12 5.53 -9.92
N ARG A 130 -6.17 6.66 -9.20
CA ARG A 130 -7.41 7.34 -8.83
C ARG A 130 -8.16 7.90 -10.04
N ASN A 131 -7.47 8.56 -10.98
CA ASN A 131 -8.12 9.09 -12.18
C ASN A 131 -8.77 7.98 -13.01
N TYR A 132 -8.07 6.85 -13.20
CA TYR A 132 -8.67 5.68 -13.85
C TYR A 132 -9.85 5.14 -13.03
N GLY A 133 -9.66 4.98 -11.72
CA GLY A 133 -10.68 4.44 -10.82
C GLY A 133 -11.98 5.24 -10.83
N ASP A 134 -11.89 6.57 -10.84
CA ASP A 134 -13.03 7.47 -10.92
C ASP A 134 -13.81 7.25 -12.24
N VAL A 135 -13.13 7.23 -13.40
CA VAL A 135 -13.78 6.99 -14.71
C VAL A 135 -14.33 5.57 -14.84
N ILE A 136 -13.61 4.56 -14.32
CA ILE A 136 -14.09 3.17 -14.29
C ILE A 136 -15.40 3.09 -13.51
N ALA A 137 -15.49 3.74 -12.34
CA ALA A 137 -16.72 3.76 -11.55
C ALA A 137 -17.87 4.42 -12.31
N GLY A 138 -17.64 5.60 -12.90
CA GLY A 138 -18.66 6.31 -13.68
C GLY A 138 -19.16 5.50 -14.89
N ALA A 139 -18.24 4.91 -15.66
CA ALA A 139 -18.60 4.03 -16.78
C ALA A 139 -19.40 2.81 -16.32
N ALA A 140 -19.00 2.17 -15.21
CA ALA A 140 -19.67 0.98 -14.69
C ALA A 140 -21.07 1.30 -14.14
N GLU A 141 -21.23 2.42 -13.43
CA GLU A 141 -22.52 2.90 -12.89
C GLU A 141 -23.50 3.32 -13.98
N ASP A 142 -23.02 3.89 -15.08
CA ASP A 142 -23.83 4.17 -16.28
C ASP A 142 -24.12 2.91 -17.13
N GLY A 143 -23.56 1.77 -16.74
CA GLY A 143 -23.74 0.52 -17.45
C GLY A 143 -22.95 0.41 -18.74
N ASP A 144 -21.82 1.10 -18.90
CA ASP A 144 -20.80 0.83 -19.92
C ASP A 144 -19.68 -0.07 -19.35
N ALA A 145 -20.02 -1.35 -19.17
CA ALA A 145 -19.09 -2.35 -18.68
C ALA A 145 -17.88 -2.55 -19.62
N ALA A 146 -18.03 -2.33 -20.93
CA ALA A 146 -16.95 -2.53 -21.89
C ALA A 146 -15.83 -1.51 -21.63
N THR A 147 -16.19 -0.23 -21.53
CA THR A 147 -15.24 0.85 -21.20
C THR A 147 -14.63 0.66 -19.81
N ALA A 148 -15.45 0.33 -18.81
CA ALA A 148 -14.96 0.10 -17.44
C ALA A 148 -13.88 -1.00 -17.38
N TRP A 149 -14.14 -2.16 -18.02
CA TRP A 149 -13.17 -3.26 -18.03
C TRP A 149 -11.95 -2.96 -18.90
N ALA A 150 -12.08 -2.24 -20.01
CA ALA A 150 -10.94 -1.83 -20.83
C ALA A 150 -9.98 -0.91 -20.06
N LEU A 151 -10.53 0.09 -19.36
CA LEU A 151 -9.74 0.98 -18.50
C LEU A 151 -9.13 0.24 -17.30
N TYR A 152 -9.83 -0.74 -16.73
CA TYR A 152 -9.28 -1.59 -15.68
C TYR A 152 -8.05 -2.37 -16.16
N GLN A 153 -8.12 -2.97 -17.35
CA GLN A 153 -6.97 -3.68 -17.94
C GLN A 153 -5.83 -2.73 -18.29
N GLU A 154 -6.12 -1.52 -18.80
CA GLU A 154 -5.09 -0.50 -19.05
C GLU A 154 -4.39 -0.08 -17.74
N LEU A 155 -5.15 0.16 -16.67
CA LEU A 155 -4.62 0.51 -15.34
C LEU A 155 -3.62 -0.55 -14.87
N ILE A 156 -4.01 -1.83 -14.89
CA ILE A 156 -3.13 -2.95 -14.48
C ILE A 156 -1.93 -3.08 -15.42
N GLY A 157 -2.13 -2.97 -16.73
CA GLY A 157 -1.07 -3.05 -17.74
C GLY A 157 0.00 -1.97 -17.59
N ARG A 158 -0.35 -0.81 -17.02
CA ARG A 158 0.58 0.27 -16.65
C ARG A 158 1.30 0.04 -15.32
N GLY A 159 1.09 -1.10 -14.65
CA GLY A 159 1.66 -1.40 -13.35
C GLY A 159 1.07 -0.58 -12.19
N LEU A 160 -0.09 0.06 -12.40
CA LEU A 160 -0.80 0.78 -11.34
C LEU A 160 -1.61 -0.22 -10.51
N SER A 161 -1.72 0.05 -9.20
CA SER A 161 -2.61 -0.72 -8.32
C SER A 161 -3.98 -0.04 -8.27
N PRO A 162 -5.09 -0.73 -8.57
CA PRO A 162 -6.42 -0.18 -8.38
C PRO A 162 -6.68 0.19 -6.92
N HIS A 163 -7.56 1.16 -6.71
CA HIS A 163 -8.06 1.51 -5.40
C HIS A 163 -9.27 0.61 -5.03
N GLN A 164 -9.56 0.53 -3.72
CA GLN A 164 -10.65 -0.29 -3.18
C GLN A 164 -11.99 0.08 -3.83
N GLU A 165 -12.23 1.38 -3.99
CA GLU A 165 -13.43 1.96 -4.59
C GLU A 165 -13.62 1.53 -6.05
N THR A 166 -12.54 1.32 -6.80
CA THR A 166 -12.59 0.82 -8.19
C THR A 166 -13.15 -0.59 -8.24
N TRP A 167 -12.66 -1.48 -7.37
CA TRP A 167 -13.21 -2.84 -7.29
C TRP A 167 -14.64 -2.84 -6.77
N GLU A 168 -14.95 -2.00 -5.77
CA GLU A 168 -16.31 -1.89 -5.25
C GLU A 168 -17.31 -1.54 -6.35
N ALA A 169 -16.98 -0.57 -7.21
CA ALA A 169 -17.82 -0.20 -8.35
C ALA A 169 -18.02 -1.38 -9.30
N LEU A 170 -16.96 -2.10 -9.69
CA LEU A 170 -17.03 -3.25 -10.59
C LEU A 170 -17.85 -4.41 -10.01
N PHE A 171 -17.69 -4.72 -8.72
CA PHE A 171 -18.50 -5.75 -8.05
C PHE A 171 -19.95 -5.31 -7.89
N ARG A 172 -20.26 -4.03 -7.66
CA ARG A 172 -21.64 -3.55 -7.48
C ARG A 172 -22.43 -3.55 -8.79
N THR A 173 -21.79 -3.10 -9.85
CA THR A 173 -22.38 -2.87 -11.19
C THR A 173 -22.25 -4.09 -12.12
N ARG A 174 -21.83 -5.24 -11.56
CA ARG A 174 -21.57 -6.47 -12.32
C ARG A 174 -22.67 -6.81 -13.34
N ARG A 175 -22.25 -7.32 -14.49
CA ARG A 175 -23.15 -7.91 -15.50
C ARG A 175 -23.06 -9.44 -15.49
N PRO A 176 -24.07 -10.17 -16.02
CA PRO A 176 -24.05 -11.64 -16.04
C PRO A 176 -22.78 -12.25 -16.65
N GLY A 177 -22.16 -11.59 -17.65
CA GLY A 177 -20.93 -12.04 -18.30
C GLY A 177 -19.62 -11.67 -17.58
N ASP A 178 -19.67 -10.94 -16.46
CA ASP A 178 -18.46 -10.43 -15.80
C ASP A 178 -17.91 -11.37 -14.72
N GLN A 179 -18.55 -12.51 -14.47
CA GLN A 179 -18.18 -13.43 -13.38
C GLN A 179 -16.68 -13.78 -13.44
N GLU A 180 -16.17 -14.19 -14.61
CA GLU A 180 -14.76 -14.57 -14.76
C GLU A 180 -13.83 -13.39 -14.45
N LYS A 181 -14.14 -12.18 -14.94
CA LYS A 181 -13.33 -10.99 -14.68
C LYS A 181 -13.28 -10.63 -13.20
N LEU A 182 -14.40 -10.78 -12.49
CA LEU A 182 -14.47 -10.55 -11.04
C LEU A 182 -13.70 -11.62 -10.25
N LEU A 183 -13.69 -12.88 -10.70
CA LEU A 183 -12.81 -13.90 -10.12
C LEU A 183 -11.33 -13.56 -10.36
N GLN A 184 -10.98 -13.04 -11.54
CA GLN A 184 -9.62 -12.54 -11.83
C GLN A 184 -9.23 -11.36 -10.93
N VAL A 185 -10.18 -10.51 -10.51
CA VAL A 185 -9.91 -9.47 -9.50
C VAL A 185 -9.51 -10.09 -8.16
N LEU A 186 -10.16 -11.16 -7.72
CA LEU A 186 -9.79 -11.85 -6.47
C LEU A 186 -8.41 -12.52 -6.56
N LEU A 187 -8.07 -13.08 -7.72
CA LEU A 187 -6.74 -13.61 -7.98
C LEU A 187 -5.69 -12.51 -8.02
N TYR A 188 -6.01 -11.35 -8.61
CA TYR A 188 -5.14 -10.18 -8.54
C TYR A 188 -4.90 -9.75 -7.10
N MET A 189 -5.92 -9.74 -6.24
CA MET A 189 -5.76 -9.45 -4.80
C MET A 189 -4.84 -10.46 -4.12
N ARG A 190 -5.00 -11.77 -4.40
CA ARG A 190 -4.12 -12.83 -3.92
C ARG A 190 -2.66 -12.57 -4.31
N ASP A 191 -2.42 -12.36 -5.60
CA ASP A 191 -1.08 -12.28 -6.20
C ASP A 191 -0.32 -11.01 -5.79
N ASN A 192 -1.06 -9.97 -5.40
CA ASN A 192 -0.52 -8.69 -4.99
C ASN A 192 -0.61 -8.43 -3.48
N GLN A 193 -1.05 -9.42 -2.68
CA GLN A 193 -1.28 -9.31 -1.24
C GLN A 193 -2.16 -8.12 -0.84
N ILE A 194 -3.25 -7.93 -1.58
CA ILE A 194 -4.17 -6.84 -1.34
C ILE A 194 -5.31 -7.34 -0.50
N TYR A 195 -5.47 -6.73 0.67
CA TYR A 195 -6.56 -7.03 1.58
C TYR A 195 -7.71 -6.06 1.32
N PRO A 196 -8.91 -6.55 0.97
CA PRO A 196 -10.07 -5.67 0.87
C PRO A 196 -10.38 -5.05 2.23
N GLN A 197 -10.87 -3.82 2.22
CA GLN A 197 -11.53 -3.25 3.39
C GLN A 197 -12.87 -3.97 3.62
N ARG A 198 -13.41 -3.87 4.84
CA ARG A 198 -14.70 -4.48 5.19
C ARG A 198 -15.82 -4.15 4.21
N GLN A 199 -15.85 -2.93 3.66
CA GLN A 199 -16.87 -2.51 2.70
C GLN A 199 -16.76 -3.26 1.36
N LEU A 200 -15.56 -3.33 0.78
CA LEU A 200 -15.30 -4.14 -0.41
C LEU A 200 -15.57 -5.63 -0.16
N ALA A 201 -15.13 -6.16 0.99
CA ALA A 201 -15.42 -7.55 1.36
C ALA A 201 -16.94 -7.82 1.44
N ALA A 202 -17.73 -6.87 1.95
CA ALA A 202 -19.19 -7.01 2.00
C ALA A 202 -19.82 -6.96 0.60
N THR A 203 -19.26 -6.14 -0.30
CA THR A 203 -19.69 -6.07 -1.71
C THR A 203 -19.38 -7.37 -2.44
N ILE A 204 -18.19 -7.95 -2.23
CA ILE A 204 -17.80 -9.27 -2.76
C ILE A 204 -18.74 -10.35 -2.22
N LYS A 205 -19.05 -10.33 -0.92
CA LYS A 205 -20.00 -11.25 -0.29
C LYS A 205 -21.37 -11.21 -0.98
N ALA A 206 -21.95 -10.02 -1.10
CA ALA A 206 -23.25 -9.83 -1.74
C ALA A 206 -23.24 -10.27 -3.21
N TRP A 207 -22.12 -10.08 -3.93
CA TRP A 207 -21.99 -10.58 -5.29
C TRP A 207 -22.07 -12.10 -5.36
N PHE A 208 -21.28 -12.83 -4.56
CA PHE A 208 -21.31 -14.29 -4.53
C PHE A 208 -22.71 -14.83 -4.21
N GLU A 209 -23.38 -14.27 -3.20
CA GLU A 209 -24.73 -14.65 -2.79
C GLU A 209 -25.80 -14.33 -3.84
N SER A 210 -25.49 -13.43 -4.79
CA SER A 210 -26.38 -13.09 -5.91
C SER A 210 -26.19 -13.95 -7.16
N LEU A 211 -25.23 -14.88 -7.18
CA LEU A 211 -24.94 -15.70 -8.37
C LEU A 211 -26.07 -16.71 -8.65
N PRO A 212 -26.73 -16.66 -9.82
CA PRO A 212 -27.87 -17.53 -10.12
C PRO A 212 -27.42 -18.99 -10.26
N GLY A 213 -28.17 -19.90 -9.65
CA GLY A 213 -27.88 -21.34 -9.70
C GLY A 213 -26.64 -21.77 -8.91
N GLN A 214 -26.08 -20.89 -8.08
CA GLN A 214 -24.91 -21.19 -7.25
C GLN A 214 -25.22 -20.89 -5.79
N PRO A 215 -25.32 -21.91 -4.91
CA PRO A 215 -25.78 -21.74 -3.53
C PRO A 215 -24.65 -21.22 -2.61
N TRP A 216 -24.08 -20.06 -2.92
CA TRP A 216 -23.06 -19.45 -2.08
C TRP A 216 -23.69 -18.82 -0.83
N THR A 217 -23.08 -19.10 0.32
CA THR A 217 -23.38 -18.43 1.59
C THR A 217 -22.12 -17.78 2.12
N GLY A 218 -22.21 -16.49 2.47
CA GLY A 218 -21.11 -15.76 3.05
C GLY A 218 -21.23 -15.60 4.56
N SER A 219 -20.12 -15.80 5.27
CA SER A 219 -20.03 -15.69 6.73
C SER A 219 -18.77 -14.95 7.15
N TRP A 220 -18.91 -14.00 8.07
CA TRP A 220 -17.78 -13.33 8.71
C TRP A 220 -17.19 -14.25 9.78
N THR A 221 -15.92 -14.59 9.67
CA THR A 221 -15.30 -15.60 10.52
C THR A 221 -13.90 -15.21 11.00
N ARG A 222 -13.32 -16.08 11.81
CA ARG A 222 -11.92 -16.09 12.23
C ARG A 222 -11.32 -17.44 11.88
N VAL A 223 -10.01 -17.44 11.75
CA VAL A 223 -9.24 -18.66 11.53
C VAL A 223 -8.55 -19.01 12.84
N THR A 224 -8.59 -20.29 13.21
CA THR A 224 -7.90 -20.78 14.41
C THR A 224 -6.38 -20.66 14.26
N ALA A 225 -5.64 -20.79 15.36
CA ALA A 225 -4.17 -20.79 15.32
C ALA A 225 -3.59 -21.92 14.43
N ARG A 226 -4.37 -22.98 14.19
CA ARG A 226 -4.01 -24.11 13.31
C ARG A 226 -4.33 -23.88 11.83
N GLY A 227 -4.91 -22.73 11.46
CA GLY A 227 -5.29 -22.47 10.08
C GLY A 227 -6.66 -23.01 9.67
N VAL A 228 -7.51 -23.41 10.62
CA VAL A 228 -8.86 -23.91 10.31
C VAL A 228 -9.87 -22.79 10.33
N CYS A 229 -10.68 -22.67 9.27
CA CYS A 229 -11.78 -21.71 9.17
C CYS A 229 -12.88 -22.04 10.20
N GLY A 230 -13.23 -21.08 11.06
CA GLY A 230 -14.28 -21.27 12.07
C GLY A 230 -15.71 -21.29 11.52
N CYS A 231 -15.91 -21.28 10.20
CA CYS A 231 -17.24 -21.34 9.57
C CYS A 231 -17.46 -22.61 8.75
N CYS A 232 -16.55 -22.95 7.84
CA CYS A 232 -16.70 -24.13 6.98
C CYS A 232 -15.70 -25.25 7.32
N GLU A 233 -14.93 -25.08 8.40
CA GLU A 233 -13.94 -26.04 8.92
C GLU A 233 -12.84 -26.44 7.93
N SER A 234 -12.76 -25.77 6.78
CA SER A 234 -11.69 -25.99 5.82
C SER A 234 -10.36 -25.51 6.38
N GLU A 235 -9.31 -26.30 6.17
CA GLU A 235 -7.94 -25.90 6.46
C GLU A 235 -7.45 -24.92 5.38
N LEU A 236 -6.90 -23.81 5.82
CA LEU A 236 -6.27 -22.82 4.96
C LEU A 236 -4.89 -23.32 4.52
N GLU A 237 -4.47 -22.85 3.34
CA GLU A 237 -3.15 -23.13 2.79
C GLU A 237 -2.06 -22.82 3.81
N SER A 238 -1.11 -23.74 3.99
CA SER A 238 0.03 -23.53 4.89
C SER A 238 0.90 -22.37 4.41
N ILE A 239 1.42 -21.57 5.34
CA ILE A 239 2.44 -20.56 5.03
C ILE A 239 3.78 -21.19 4.63
N GLN A 240 4.01 -22.44 5.04
CA GLN A 240 5.27 -23.14 4.79
C GLN A 240 5.39 -23.53 3.32
N LEU A 241 6.60 -23.38 2.77
CA LEU A 241 6.94 -23.89 1.45
C LEU A 241 7.30 -25.37 1.55
N THR A 242 6.81 -26.16 0.60
CA THR A 242 7.31 -27.52 0.38
C THR A 242 8.78 -27.48 -0.06
N ALA A 243 9.50 -28.59 0.10
CA ALA A 243 10.90 -28.68 -0.32
C ALA A 243 11.10 -28.40 -1.82
N ALA A 244 10.12 -28.75 -2.66
CA ALA A 244 10.13 -28.50 -4.09
C ALA A 244 9.91 -27.01 -4.40
N GLU A 245 8.88 -26.39 -3.81
CA GLU A 245 8.61 -24.96 -3.95
C GLU A 245 9.79 -24.10 -3.47
N TYR A 246 10.39 -24.47 -2.33
CA TYR A 246 11.55 -23.77 -1.80
C TYR A 246 12.77 -23.87 -2.73
N ARG A 247 13.02 -25.06 -3.30
CA ARG A 247 14.12 -25.25 -4.26
C ARG A 247 13.89 -24.40 -5.51
N GLN A 248 12.69 -24.42 -6.07
CA GLN A 248 12.32 -23.59 -7.21
C GLN A 248 12.52 -22.10 -6.91
N LEU A 249 12.03 -21.63 -5.76
CA LEU A 249 12.21 -20.23 -5.35
C LEU A 249 13.69 -19.88 -5.22
N LYS A 250 14.46 -20.73 -4.53
CA LYS A 250 15.90 -20.53 -4.32
C LYS A 250 16.62 -20.41 -5.65
N ASP A 251 16.43 -21.37 -6.56
CA ASP A 251 17.14 -21.39 -7.84
C ASP A 251 16.82 -20.14 -8.68
N ARG A 252 15.53 -19.73 -8.70
CA ARG A 252 15.10 -18.52 -9.43
C ARG A 252 15.63 -17.23 -8.82
N VAL A 253 15.54 -17.05 -7.50
CA VAL A 253 16.08 -15.84 -6.85
C VAL A 253 17.59 -15.77 -7.01
N MET A 254 18.30 -16.90 -6.92
CA MET A 254 19.75 -16.96 -7.13
C MET A 254 20.14 -16.56 -8.56
N ALA A 255 19.40 -17.02 -9.57
CA ALA A 255 19.65 -16.67 -10.97
C ALA A 255 19.24 -15.22 -11.29
N ASP A 256 18.00 -14.85 -10.99
CA ASP A 256 17.38 -13.61 -11.47
C ASP A 256 17.78 -12.38 -10.62
N VAL A 257 17.91 -12.55 -9.30
CA VAL A 257 18.14 -11.45 -8.34
C VAL A 257 19.59 -11.31 -7.94
N ILE A 258 20.39 -12.38 -8.02
CA ILE A 258 21.78 -12.37 -7.52
C ILE A 258 22.79 -12.47 -8.67
N GLN A 259 22.49 -13.22 -9.72
CA GLN A 259 23.33 -13.33 -10.92
C GLN A 259 22.83 -12.44 -12.08
N GLY A 260 21.70 -11.75 -11.90
CA GLY A 260 21.11 -10.85 -12.89
C GLY A 260 22.02 -9.67 -13.25
N ARG A 261 21.85 -9.15 -14.46
CA ARG A 261 22.71 -8.10 -15.06
C ARG A 261 22.78 -6.79 -14.25
N ASP A 262 21.78 -6.49 -13.41
CA ASP A 262 21.67 -5.22 -12.67
C ASP A 262 22.16 -5.25 -11.22
N VAL A 263 22.50 -6.42 -10.64
CA VAL A 263 23.05 -6.51 -9.27
C VAL A 263 24.36 -5.73 -9.14
N PHE A 264 25.09 -5.64 -10.25
CA PHE A 264 26.37 -4.97 -10.35
C PHE A 264 26.28 -3.46 -10.60
N THR A 265 25.08 -2.86 -10.57
CA THR A 265 24.94 -1.41 -10.71
C THR A 265 25.49 -0.64 -9.52
N LYS A 266 25.49 -1.23 -8.31
CA LYS A 266 26.05 -0.62 -7.08
C LYS A 266 26.85 -1.56 -6.17
N THR A 267 26.75 -2.88 -6.37
CA THR A 267 27.51 -3.87 -5.60
C THR A 267 28.61 -4.47 -6.47
N THR A 268 29.85 -4.50 -5.98
CA THR A 268 30.96 -5.07 -6.76
C THR A 268 30.88 -6.60 -6.81
N PRO A 269 31.16 -7.26 -7.96
CA PRO A 269 31.20 -8.71 -8.05
C PRO A 269 32.11 -9.36 -7.00
N GLU A 270 33.24 -8.71 -6.70
CA GLU A 270 34.22 -9.19 -5.72
C GLU A 270 33.64 -9.17 -4.30
N GLU A 271 32.86 -8.14 -3.94
CA GLU A 271 32.19 -8.10 -2.65
C GLU A 271 31.15 -9.20 -2.50
N LEU A 272 30.35 -9.42 -3.54
CA LEU A 272 29.37 -10.49 -3.55
C LEU A 272 30.03 -11.87 -3.43
N GLU A 273 31.15 -12.10 -4.12
CA GLU A 273 31.86 -13.38 -4.05
C GLU A 273 32.54 -13.61 -2.70
N ARG A 274 33.12 -12.56 -2.09
CA ARG A 274 33.59 -12.61 -0.69
C ARG A 274 32.47 -13.00 0.26
N PHE A 275 31.28 -12.44 0.05
CA PHE A 275 30.11 -12.77 0.87
C PHE A 275 29.64 -14.21 0.68
N ARG A 276 29.57 -14.69 -0.57
CA ARG A 276 29.20 -16.08 -0.88
C ARG A 276 30.16 -17.06 -0.22
N THR A 277 31.46 -16.80 -0.34
CA THR A 277 32.50 -17.60 0.31
C THR A 277 32.35 -17.58 1.83
N PHE A 278 32.09 -16.40 2.41
CA PHE A 278 31.85 -16.26 3.84
C PHE A 278 30.65 -17.10 4.29
N VAL A 279 29.48 -16.96 3.68
CA VAL A 279 28.27 -17.71 4.05
C VAL A 279 28.47 -19.22 3.81
N GLY A 280 29.10 -19.62 2.71
CA GLY A 280 29.37 -21.02 2.38
C GLY A 280 30.35 -21.71 3.35
N SER A 281 31.20 -20.94 4.05
CA SER A 281 32.12 -21.45 5.07
C SER A 281 31.49 -21.63 6.46
N GLN A 282 30.27 -21.13 6.67
CA GLN A 282 29.58 -21.17 7.95
C GLN A 282 28.48 -22.25 7.94
N PRO A 283 28.09 -22.78 9.11
CA PRO A 283 26.86 -23.53 9.25
C PRO A 283 25.64 -22.69 8.82
N ALA A 284 24.53 -23.36 8.50
CA ALA A 284 23.27 -22.69 8.23
C ALA A 284 22.84 -21.81 9.42
N PHE A 285 22.37 -20.61 9.12
CA PHE A 285 21.87 -19.67 10.12
C PHE A 285 20.37 -19.87 10.35
N ASP A 286 19.93 -19.76 11.59
CA ASP A 286 18.50 -19.74 11.93
C ASP A 286 17.87 -18.39 11.60
N VAL A 287 18.63 -17.29 11.77
CA VAL A 287 18.14 -15.93 11.53
C VAL A 287 19.19 -15.04 10.87
N VAL A 288 18.80 -14.34 9.80
CA VAL A 288 19.58 -13.26 9.19
C VAL A 288 18.97 -11.90 9.55
N VAL A 289 19.77 -10.99 10.09
CA VAL A 289 19.34 -9.67 10.56
C VAL A 289 19.85 -8.60 9.61
N ASP A 290 18.93 -7.83 9.04
CA ASP A 290 19.25 -6.57 8.34
C ASP A 290 19.58 -5.50 9.39
N GLY A 291 20.88 -5.34 9.66
CA GLY A 291 21.36 -4.58 10.80
C GLY A 291 21.03 -3.10 10.74
N LEU A 292 21.05 -2.49 9.56
CA LEU A 292 20.74 -1.07 9.42
C LEU A 292 19.23 -0.83 9.52
N ASN A 293 18.42 -1.69 8.92
CA ASN A 293 16.97 -1.61 9.03
C ASN A 293 16.50 -1.77 10.49
N VAL A 294 17.05 -2.76 11.21
CA VAL A 294 16.77 -2.97 12.62
C VAL A 294 17.29 -1.84 13.51
N ALA A 295 18.43 -1.25 13.21
CA ALA A 295 18.92 -0.09 13.94
C ALA A 295 18.00 1.14 13.77
N ASN A 296 17.43 1.31 12.57
CA ASN A 296 16.53 2.40 12.22
C ASN A 296 15.10 2.23 12.78
N LEU A 297 14.81 1.16 13.53
CA LEU A 297 13.56 1.07 14.29
C LEU A 297 13.49 2.18 15.36
N SER A 298 14.63 2.63 15.88
CA SER A 298 14.73 3.77 16.77
C SER A 298 14.71 5.08 15.97
N LYS A 299 13.80 5.99 16.36
CA LYS A 299 13.79 7.38 15.83
C LYS A 299 14.98 8.21 16.34
N ASP A 300 15.57 7.81 17.46
CA ASP A 300 16.79 8.44 18.00
C ASP A 300 18.02 7.77 17.39
N ARG A 301 18.75 8.54 16.56
CA ARG A 301 19.97 8.10 15.90
C ARG A 301 21.06 7.67 16.88
N SER A 302 21.10 8.22 18.09
CA SER A 302 22.10 7.84 19.09
C SER A 302 21.87 6.45 19.70
N ARG A 303 20.68 5.87 19.49
CA ARG A 303 20.27 4.56 20.02
C ARG A 303 20.19 3.46 18.96
N GLN A 304 20.71 3.71 17.76
CA GLN A 304 20.72 2.78 16.63
C GLN A 304 21.43 1.46 16.99
N SER A 305 22.69 1.54 17.43
CA SER A 305 23.47 0.36 17.85
C SER A 305 22.87 -0.35 19.06
N GLU A 306 22.28 0.38 20.01
CA GLU A 306 21.61 -0.18 21.18
C GLU A 306 20.40 -1.03 20.76
N THR A 307 19.59 -0.52 19.83
CA THR A 307 18.42 -1.21 19.28
C THR A 307 18.84 -2.50 18.57
N LEU A 308 19.85 -2.43 17.70
CA LEU A 308 20.39 -3.60 17.00
C LEU A 308 20.92 -4.65 17.99
N LEU A 309 21.71 -4.21 18.97
CA LEU A 309 22.29 -5.10 19.98
C LEU A 309 21.21 -5.78 20.83
N ALA A 310 20.13 -5.08 21.18
CA ALA A 310 19.02 -5.64 21.95
C ALA A 310 18.30 -6.75 21.16
N VAL A 311 18.03 -6.52 19.86
CA VAL A 311 17.40 -7.53 18.98
C VAL A 311 18.28 -8.76 18.83
N VAL A 312 19.57 -8.57 18.55
CA VAL A 312 20.53 -9.67 18.37
C VAL A 312 20.74 -10.44 19.69
N SER A 313 20.80 -9.73 20.81
CA SER A 313 20.92 -10.36 22.14
C SER A 313 19.71 -11.23 22.47
N GLU A 314 18.50 -10.80 22.11
CA GLU A 314 17.30 -11.60 22.31
C GLU A 314 17.28 -12.86 21.42
N LEU A 315 17.68 -12.75 20.15
CA LEU A 315 17.78 -13.91 19.26
C LEU A 315 18.82 -14.92 19.77
N GLN A 316 19.98 -14.43 20.21
CA GLN A 316 21.04 -15.26 20.79
C GLN A 316 20.59 -15.91 22.11
N ARG A 317 19.83 -15.19 22.95
CA ARG A 317 19.24 -15.72 24.19
C ARG A 317 18.25 -16.87 23.91
N ARG A 318 17.58 -16.85 22.76
CA ARG A 318 16.71 -17.96 22.29
C ARG A 318 17.51 -19.14 21.72
N GLY A 319 18.83 -19.07 21.73
CA GLY A 319 19.71 -20.14 21.22
C GLY A 319 19.81 -20.20 19.69
N LEU A 320 19.39 -19.14 18.99
CA LEU A 320 19.41 -19.11 17.53
C LEU A 320 20.80 -18.72 17.02
N SER A 321 21.23 -19.34 15.92
CA SER A 321 22.40 -18.93 15.16
C SER A 321 22.07 -17.70 14.31
N VAL A 322 22.80 -16.61 14.51
CA VAL A 322 22.49 -15.30 13.92
C VAL A 322 23.60 -14.81 13.01
N LEU A 323 23.21 -14.36 11.82
CA LEU A 323 24.03 -13.54 10.93
C LEU A 323 23.49 -12.11 10.92
N VAL A 324 24.34 -11.13 11.20
CA VAL A 324 24.03 -9.70 11.06
C VAL A 324 24.69 -9.17 9.79
N LEU A 325 23.88 -8.60 8.90
CA LEU A 325 24.34 -7.83 7.75
C LEU A 325 24.38 -6.36 8.14
N GLY A 326 25.55 -5.75 8.01
CA GLY A 326 25.75 -4.34 8.36
C GLY A 326 26.50 -3.60 7.26
N ARG A 327 26.78 -2.32 7.51
CA ARG A 327 27.55 -1.45 6.63
C ARG A 327 28.88 -1.08 7.27
N LYS A 328 29.94 -0.90 6.48
CA LYS A 328 31.29 -0.56 6.99
C LYS A 328 31.32 0.70 7.86
N HIS A 329 30.44 1.68 7.65
CA HIS A 329 30.39 2.85 8.53
C HIS A 329 29.99 2.51 9.98
N MET A 330 29.29 1.39 10.21
CA MET A 330 28.91 0.93 11.55
C MET A 330 30.14 0.54 12.39
N LEU A 331 31.26 0.20 11.74
CA LEU A 331 32.53 -0.11 12.40
C LEU A 331 33.32 1.15 12.79
N ARG A 332 32.91 2.33 12.30
CA ARG A 332 33.58 3.59 12.63
C ARG A 332 32.97 4.15 13.93
N PRO A 333 33.76 4.34 15.00
CA PRO A 333 33.25 4.87 16.26
C PRO A 333 32.52 6.19 16.05
N SER A 334 31.25 6.23 16.47
CA SER A 334 30.40 7.41 16.38
C SER A 334 29.36 7.41 17.50
N ARG A 335 28.62 8.51 17.63
CA ARG A 335 27.50 8.60 18.60
C ARG A 335 26.45 7.50 18.37
N SER A 336 26.20 7.14 17.11
CA SER A 336 25.25 6.09 16.73
C SER A 336 25.83 4.68 16.87
N TRP A 337 27.15 4.55 16.70
CA TRP A 337 27.88 3.28 16.68
C TRP A 337 29.08 3.31 17.64
N PRO A 338 28.86 3.26 18.97
CA PRO A 338 29.95 3.11 19.94
C PRO A 338 30.67 1.78 19.74
N GLY A 339 32.00 1.78 19.74
CA GLY A 339 32.81 0.56 19.53
C GLY A 339 32.39 -0.59 20.44
N ARG A 340 32.18 -0.31 21.74
CA ARG A 340 31.70 -1.31 22.72
C ARG A 340 30.43 -2.06 22.31
N HIS A 341 29.50 -1.41 21.61
CA HIS A 341 28.26 -2.08 21.19
C HIS A 341 28.54 -3.00 20.01
N MET A 342 29.41 -2.59 19.08
CA MET A 342 29.80 -3.37 17.92
C MET A 342 30.67 -4.57 18.31
N ASP A 343 31.56 -4.41 19.30
CA ASP A 343 32.36 -5.51 19.85
C ASP A 343 31.45 -6.57 20.49
N LEU A 344 30.47 -6.14 21.31
CA LEU A 344 29.47 -7.02 21.90
C LEU A 344 28.58 -7.70 20.84
N LEU A 345 28.25 -6.98 19.76
CA LEU A 345 27.48 -7.53 18.64
C LEU A 345 28.24 -8.67 17.95
N GLN A 346 29.52 -8.47 17.65
CA GLN A 346 30.39 -9.47 17.02
C GLN A 346 30.68 -10.68 17.93
N LEU A 347 30.63 -10.51 19.25
CA LEU A 347 30.69 -11.61 20.20
C LEU A 347 29.41 -12.44 20.23
N LYS A 348 28.27 -11.86 19.86
CA LYS A 348 26.93 -12.50 19.95
C LYS A 348 26.45 -13.11 18.64
N ALA A 349 26.95 -12.62 17.50
CA ALA A 349 26.50 -13.06 16.18
C ALA A 349 27.64 -13.01 15.17
N ARG A 350 27.52 -13.84 14.11
CA ARG A 350 28.35 -13.66 12.93
C ARG A 350 27.95 -12.35 12.26
N CYS A 351 28.92 -11.57 11.80
CA CYS A 351 28.66 -10.29 11.17
C CYS A 351 29.37 -10.19 9.83
N PHE A 352 28.70 -9.63 8.82
CA PHE A 352 29.29 -9.26 7.55
C PHE A 352 28.96 -7.80 7.24
N PHE A 353 29.97 -6.99 6.94
CA PHE A 353 29.81 -5.55 6.71
C PHE A 353 30.10 -5.20 5.25
N THR A 354 29.06 -4.82 4.52
CA THR A 354 29.13 -4.39 3.10
C THR A 354 29.57 -2.93 2.98
N GLU A 355 30.00 -2.52 1.80
CA GLU A 355 30.23 -1.11 1.47
C GLU A 355 28.96 -0.29 1.67
N ASN A 356 29.12 1.00 2.00
CA ASN A 356 27.98 1.89 2.28
C ASN A 356 27.12 2.19 1.03
N ILE A 357 27.62 1.90 -0.15
CA ILE A 357 26.95 2.12 -1.44
C ILE A 357 26.22 0.89 -1.97
N SER A 358 26.50 -0.30 -1.40
CA SER A 358 25.94 -1.57 -1.89
C SER A 358 24.43 -1.64 -1.66
N GLU A 359 23.74 -2.43 -2.46
CA GLU A 359 22.33 -2.77 -2.23
C GLU A 359 22.25 -3.84 -1.11
N ASP A 360 21.35 -3.69 -0.12
CA ASP A 360 21.27 -4.61 1.04
C ASP A 360 20.55 -5.92 0.71
N ASP A 361 19.51 -5.84 -0.12
CA ASP A 361 18.60 -6.96 -0.36
C ASP A 361 19.25 -8.22 -0.96
N PRO A 362 20.19 -8.13 -1.93
CA PRO A 362 20.81 -9.34 -2.47
C PRO A 362 21.57 -10.16 -1.43
N PHE A 363 22.22 -9.49 -0.46
CA PHE A 363 22.96 -10.16 0.61
C PHE A 363 22.01 -10.85 1.60
N LEU A 364 20.93 -10.15 1.98
CA LEU A 364 19.90 -10.68 2.87
C LEU A 364 19.22 -11.91 2.25
N LEU A 365 18.75 -11.79 1.00
CA LEU A 365 18.10 -12.85 0.27
C LEU A 365 19.02 -14.05 0.07
N TYR A 366 20.28 -13.82 -0.31
CA TYR A 366 21.27 -14.88 -0.47
C TYR A 366 21.45 -15.66 0.84
N ALA A 367 21.76 -14.97 1.94
CA ALA A 367 22.05 -15.65 3.20
C ALA A 367 20.84 -16.43 3.75
N ALA A 368 19.64 -15.86 3.65
CA ALA A 368 18.43 -16.51 4.14
C ALA A 368 18.07 -17.74 3.28
N LEU A 369 18.11 -17.62 1.95
CA LEU A 369 17.82 -18.74 1.02
C LEU A 369 18.94 -19.79 0.98
N HIS A 370 20.19 -19.38 1.24
CA HIS A 370 21.30 -20.32 1.31
C HIS A 370 21.22 -21.17 2.59
N SER A 371 20.86 -20.56 3.72
CA SER A 371 20.76 -21.24 5.02
C SER A 371 19.64 -22.28 5.08
N GLY A 372 18.57 -22.13 4.27
CA GLY A 372 17.54 -23.15 4.10
C GLY A 372 16.15 -22.70 4.53
N ASN A 373 15.14 -23.55 4.31
CA ASN A 373 13.72 -23.24 4.52
C ASN A 373 13.32 -23.03 5.99
N HIS A 374 14.25 -23.24 6.94
CA HIS A 374 14.03 -22.91 8.35
C HIS A 374 14.49 -21.49 8.69
N CYS A 375 15.34 -20.89 7.86
CA CYS A 375 16.02 -19.64 8.14
C CYS A 375 15.06 -18.45 8.01
N ARG A 376 14.89 -17.71 9.10
CA ARG A 376 14.09 -16.48 9.13
C ARG A 376 14.96 -15.25 8.92
N PHE A 377 14.34 -14.10 8.70
CA PHE A 377 15.07 -12.84 8.64
C PHE A 377 14.35 -11.70 9.34
N VAL A 378 15.10 -10.74 9.88
CA VAL A 378 14.57 -9.55 10.54
C VAL A 378 14.84 -8.33 9.67
N SER A 379 13.78 -7.77 9.09
CA SER A 379 13.80 -6.49 8.37
C SER A 379 12.37 -5.91 8.33
N ARG A 380 12.24 -4.59 8.25
CA ARG A 380 10.98 -3.89 7.93
C ARG A 380 10.80 -3.63 6.44
N ASP A 381 11.79 -3.97 5.60
CA ASP A 381 11.61 -3.81 4.16
C ASP A 381 10.55 -4.79 3.64
N LEU A 382 9.71 -4.30 2.74
CA LEU A 382 8.69 -5.08 2.06
C LEU A 382 9.21 -5.74 0.78
N MET A 383 10.48 -5.50 0.40
CA MET A 383 11.19 -6.10 -0.74
C MET A 383 10.43 -5.92 -2.08
N ARG A 384 9.72 -4.79 -2.22
CA ARG A 384 8.80 -4.54 -3.34
C ARG A 384 9.51 -4.47 -4.68
N ASP A 385 10.75 -3.99 -4.71
CA ASP A 385 11.52 -3.83 -5.94
C ASP A 385 11.99 -5.18 -6.51
N HIS A 386 12.13 -6.21 -5.67
CA HIS A 386 12.51 -7.56 -6.11
C HIS A 386 11.34 -8.31 -6.76
N LYS A 387 10.11 -8.03 -6.35
CA LYS A 387 8.90 -8.52 -7.03
C LYS A 387 8.95 -8.18 -8.53
N ALA A 388 9.33 -6.94 -8.86
CA ALA A 388 9.37 -6.48 -10.24
C ALA A 388 10.45 -7.18 -11.08
N ARG A 389 11.48 -7.76 -10.45
CA ARG A 389 12.59 -8.46 -11.11
C ARG A 389 12.27 -9.93 -11.41
N LEU A 390 11.33 -10.54 -10.68
CA LEU A 390 10.92 -11.92 -10.91
C LEU A 390 9.96 -12.00 -12.11
N ALA A 391 10.42 -12.62 -13.20
CA ALA A 391 9.74 -12.59 -14.49
C ALA A 391 8.36 -13.26 -14.48
N ASP A 392 8.21 -14.41 -13.82
CA ASP A 392 6.97 -15.18 -13.83
C ASP A 392 6.12 -15.02 -12.55
N GLY A 393 4.79 -15.14 -12.71
CA GLY A 393 3.83 -14.94 -11.61
C GLY A 393 3.92 -15.99 -10.50
N ALA A 394 4.26 -17.24 -10.84
CA ALA A 394 4.35 -18.32 -9.86
C ALA A 394 5.54 -18.12 -8.91
N THR A 395 6.71 -17.75 -9.44
CA THR A 395 7.87 -17.42 -8.61
C THR A 395 7.61 -16.21 -7.71
N ARG A 396 6.91 -15.19 -8.22
CA ARG A 396 6.47 -14.03 -7.41
C ARG A 396 5.57 -14.45 -6.25
N GLN A 397 4.61 -15.34 -6.49
CA GLN A 397 3.75 -15.88 -5.43
C GLN A 397 4.56 -16.63 -4.37
N LEU A 398 5.49 -17.50 -4.79
CA LEU A 398 6.37 -18.25 -3.87
C LEU A 398 7.26 -17.32 -3.05
N PHE A 399 7.85 -16.30 -3.67
CA PHE A 399 8.70 -15.32 -2.98
C PHE A 399 7.92 -14.61 -1.88
N PHE A 400 6.68 -14.23 -2.16
CA PHE A 400 5.83 -13.56 -1.22
C PHE A 400 5.31 -14.45 -0.08
N LYS A 401 4.99 -15.71 -0.41
CA LYS A 401 4.68 -16.73 0.61
C LYS A 401 5.89 -16.97 1.52
N TRP A 402 7.09 -17.10 0.93
CA TRP A 402 8.35 -17.17 1.68
C TRP A 402 8.55 -15.95 2.58
N GLN A 403 8.42 -14.74 2.04
CA GLN A 403 8.57 -13.50 2.80
C GLN A 403 7.64 -13.48 4.02
N ARG A 404 6.33 -13.73 3.83
CA ARG A 404 5.36 -13.76 4.94
C ARG A 404 5.68 -14.85 5.98
N GLY A 405 6.19 -16.01 5.54
CA GLY A 405 6.55 -17.12 6.43
C GLY A 405 7.86 -16.94 7.20
N HIS A 406 8.80 -16.16 6.65
CA HIS A 406 10.18 -16.08 7.14
C HIS A 406 10.56 -14.70 7.66
N GLN A 407 9.80 -13.64 7.37
CA GLN A 407 10.03 -12.29 7.89
C GLN A 407 9.58 -12.19 9.34
N MET A 408 10.50 -11.80 10.20
CA MET A 408 10.27 -11.50 11.61
C MET A 408 10.18 -9.99 11.80
N VAL A 409 9.03 -9.52 12.26
CA VAL A 409 8.79 -8.09 12.54
C VAL A 409 8.88 -7.86 14.04
N VAL A 410 9.69 -6.87 14.45
CA VAL A 410 9.77 -6.46 15.85
C VAL A 410 8.48 -5.75 16.27
N ASP A 411 7.86 -6.24 17.34
CA ASP A 411 6.60 -5.73 17.90
C ASP A 411 6.87 -4.58 18.87
N GLY A 412 6.32 -3.40 18.58
CA GLY A 412 6.43 -2.20 19.43
C GLY A 412 7.82 -1.55 19.46
N ALA A 413 8.09 -0.81 20.55
CA ALA A 413 9.37 -0.16 20.79
C ALA A 413 10.37 -1.13 21.44
N VAL A 414 11.63 -1.07 21.02
CA VAL A 414 12.71 -1.89 21.59
C VAL A 414 13.19 -1.27 22.92
N PRO A 415 13.00 -1.94 24.07
CA PRO A 415 13.46 -1.41 25.34
C PRO A 415 14.98 -1.55 25.50
N ALA A 416 15.59 -0.65 26.28
CA ALA A 416 17.03 -0.67 26.58
C ALA A 416 17.49 -1.92 27.35
N ALA A 417 16.58 -2.53 28.13
CA ALA A 417 16.89 -3.59 29.09
C ALA A 417 16.38 -4.99 28.68
N GLY A 418 16.16 -5.21 27.38
CA GLY A 418 15.63 -6.48 26.85
C GLY A 418 14.10 -6.51 26.76
N GLY A 419 13.54 -7.69 26.43
CA GLY A 419 12.09 -7.85 26.22
C GLY A 419 11.63 -7.57 24.79
N VAL A 420 12.52 -7.73 23.80
CA VAL A 420 12.13 -7.65 22.37
C VAL A 420 11.12 -8.75 22.05
N ARG A 421 9.94 -8.33 21.59
CA ARG A 421 8.92 -9.24 21.06
C ARG A 421 8.93 -9.19 19.55
N PHE A 422 8.62 -10.32 18.94
CA PHE A 422 8.42 -10.43 17.50
C PHE A 422 6.95 -10.77 17.26
N GLN A 423 6.39 -10.23 16.19
CA GLN A 423 5.05 -10.61 15.75
C GLN A 423 4.99 -12.10 15.44
N SER A 424 3.90 -12.74 15.84
CA SER A 424 3.67 -14.15 15.53
C SER A 424 3.32 -14.29 14.05
N VAL A 425 4.03 -15.17 13.35
CA VAL A 425 3.69 -15.55 11.98
C VAL A 425 2.62 -16.65 12.05
N PRO A 426 1.42 -16.45 11.46
CA PRO A 426 0.40 -17.49 11.43
C PRO A 426 0.91 -18.74 10.71
N GLY A 427 0.48 -19.93 11.13
CA GLY A 427 0.84 -21.20 10.46
C GLY A 427 0.21 -21.38 9.06
N TYR A 428 -0.64 -20.46 8.65
CA TYR A 428 -1.39 -20.45 7.41
C TYR A 428 -1.12 -19.18 6.61
N ASP A 429 -1.28 -19.27 5.30
CA ASP A 429 -1.08 -18.16 4.40
C ASP A 429 -2.24 -17.15 4.50
N THR A 430 -1.92 -15.86 4.56
CA THR A 430 -2.89 -14.79 4.84
C THR A 430 -3.32 -14.08 3.56
N VAL A 431 -3.47 -14.81 2.45
CA VAL A 431 -3.93 -14.27 1.14
C VAL A 431 -5.37 -14.72 0.84
N VAL A 432 -5.97 -14.18 -0.23
CA VAL A 432 -7.22 -14.75 -0.75
C VAL A 432 -6.99 -16.20 -1.18
N GLN A 433 -7.77 -17.12 -0.63
CA GLN A 433 -7.65 -18.55 -0.92
C GLN A 433 -8.93 -19.10 -1.53
N ARG A 434 -8.78 -20.11 -2.40
CA ARG A 434 -9.89 -20.79 -3.07
C ARG A 434 -9.71 -22.29 -2.98
N SER A 435 -10.76 -22.98 -2.56
CA SER A 435 -10.91 -24.43 -2.68
C SER A 435 -11.93 -24.77 -3.78
N GLN A 436 -12.27 -26.05 -3.92
CA GLN A 436 -13.34 -26.47 -4.83
C GLN A 436 -14.70 -25.83 -4.47
N ASP A 437 -15.00 -25.71 -3.17
CA ASP A 437 -16.33 -25.32 -2.68
C ASP A 437 -16.34 -24.02 -1.86
N SER A 438 -15.18 -23.41 -1.61
CA SER A 438 -15.08 -22.24 -0.75
C SER A 438 -14.05 -21.20 -1.21
N TRP A 439 -14.31 -19.94 -0.84
CA TRP A 439 -13.35 -18.85 -0.87
C TRP A 439 -13.14 -18.30 0.53
N HIS A 440 -11.89 -17.99 0.85
CA HIS A 440 -11.50 -17.36 2.10
C HIS A 440 -10.78 -16.06 1.78
N ILE A 441 -11.37 -14.94 2.16
CA ILE A 441 -10.87 -13.60 1.84
C ILE A 441 -10.49 -12.91 3.15
N PRO A 442 -9.19 -12.73 3.45
CA PRO A 442 -8.77 -11.93 4.59
C PRO A 442 -9.10 -10.47 4.33
N TYR A 443 -9.63 -9.74 5.32
CA TYR A 443 -10.06 -8.35 5.13
C TYR A 443 -9.73 -7.46 6.32
N ASP A 444 -9.53 -6.18 6.02
CA ASP A 444 -9.25 -5.15 7.02
C ASP A 444 -10.55 -4.63 7.63
N HIS A 445 -10.71 -4.87 8.93
CA HIS A 445 -11.89 -4.42 9.69
C HIS A 445 -11.79 -2.94 10.11
N THR A 446 -10.58 -2.43 10.33
CA THR A 446 -10.30 -1.04 10.74
C THR A 446 -9.20 -0.45 9.86
N GLN A 447 -9.17 0.87 9.71
CA GLN A 447 -8.13 1.57 8.95
C GLN A 447 -6.78 1.66 9.69
N ASP A 448 -6.71 1.18 10.94
CA ASP A 448 -5.55 1.36 11.83
C ASP A 448 -4.49 0.24 11.75
N ARG A 449 -4.66 -0.76 10.87
CA ARG A 449 -3.68 -1.84 10.72
C ARG A 449 -2.38 -1.29 10.10
N SER A 450 -1.26 -1.58 10.74
CA SER A 450 0.05 -1.24 10.15
C SER A 450 0.31 -2.06 8.89
N THR A 451 1.03 -1.51 7.92
CA THR A 451 1.26 -2.18 6.62
C THR A 451 1.95 -3.55 6.71
N TYR A 452 2.65 -3.82 7.81
CA TYR A 452 3.35 -5.09 8.10
C TYR A 452 2.53 -6.12 8.90
N GLU A 453 1.39 -5.71 9.49
CA GLU A 453 0.51 -6.65 10.20
C GLU A 453 -0.32 -7.46 9.20
N VAL A 454 -0.89 -8.59 9.60
CA VAL A 454 -1.79 -9.38 8.73
C VAL A 454 -3.24 -9.33 9.25
N PRO A 455 -4.26 -9.34 8.37
CA PRO A 455 -5.64 -9.32 8.81
C PRO A 455 -5.99 -10.54 9.67
N GLN A 456 -6.72 -10.30 10.77
CA GLN A 456 -7.20 -11.35 11.67
C GLN A 456 -8.65 -11.76 11.39
N ARG A 457 -9.31 -11.08 10.44
CA ARG A 457 -10.71 -11.29 10.07
C ARG A 457 -10.78 -11.83 8.66
N TRP A 458 -11.71 -12.75 8.46
CA TRP A 458 -11.88 -13.48 7.21
C TRP A 458 -13.34 -13.48 6.80
N LEU A 459 -13.58 -13.37 5.51
CA LEU A 459 -14.85 -13.68 4.88
C LEU A 459 -14.75 -15.10 4.32
N CYS A 460 -15.59 -15.99 4.81
CA CYS A 460 -15.78 -17.32 4.25
C CYS A 460 -16.98 -17.30 3.32
N LEU A 461 -16.79 -17.73 2.08
CA LEU A 461 -17.86 -17.93 1.10
C LEU A 461 -17.86 -19.41 0.77
N THR A 462 -18.95 -20.10 1.05
CA THR A 462 -19.02 -21.56 0.90
C THR A 462 -20.30 -21.99 0.20
N ARG A 463 -20.21 -23.05 -0.59
CA ARG A 463 -21.36 -23.77 -1.15
C ARG A 463 -21.85 -24.91 -0.27
N ARG A 464 -21.05 -25.31 0.73
CA ARG A 464 -21.45 -26.30 1.72
C ARG A 464 -22.42 -25.63 2.68
N HIS A 465 -23.59 -26.24 2.88
CA HIS A 465 -24.52 -25.80 3.91
C HIS A 465 -23.77 -25.79 5.25
N PRO A 466 -23.64 -24.64 5.93
CA PRO A 466 -23.25 -24.68 7.32
C PRO A 466 -24.38 -25.40 8.05
N GLU A 467 -24.08 -26.52 8.72
CA GLU A 467 -24.97 -26.96 9.78
C GLU A 467 -25.11 -25.79 10.76
N PRO A 468 -26.33 -25.44 11.20
CA PRO A 468 -26.50 -24.31 12.10
C PRO A 468 -25.68 -24.54 13.37
N CYS A 469 -24.78 -23.60 13.69
CA CYS A 469 -24.00 -23.58 14.92
C CYS A 469 -24.87 -23.60 16.17
#